data_AF-A0A8H4UYI1-F1
#
_entry.id   AF-A0A8H4UYI1-F1
#
_cell.length_a   1.000
_cell.length_b   1.000
_cell.length_c   1.000
_cell.angle_alpha   90.00
_cell.angle_beta   90.00
_cell.angle_gamma   90.00
#
_symmetry.space_group_name_H-M   'P 1'
#
loop_
_entity.id
_entity.type
_entity.pdbx_description
1 polymer ?
#
loop_
_entity_poly.entity_id
_entity_poly.type
_entity_poly.pdbx_seq_one_letter_code
_entity_poly.pdbx_strand_id
1 'polypeptide(L)' 'MSLVPRSNVVIIHPDLGIGGAERLIIDVALALQNRGHQVTIYTSHRDTSHCFEEARDGTLGVR' A
#
# COMPACT_ATOMS: atom_id res chain seq x y z
N MET A 1 9.14 -18.48 -11.85
CA MET A 1 7.71 -18.37 -11.46
C MET A 1 7.63 -18.41 -9.95
N SER A 2 6.89 -17.49 -9.32
CA SER A 2 6.67 -17.48 -7.87
C SER A 2 5.92 -18.75 -7.46
N LEU A 3 6.42 -19.46 -6.44
CA LEU A 3 5.76 -20.63 -5.85
C LEU A 3 4.60 -20.26 -4.92
N VAL A 4 4.39 -18.96 -4.66
CA VAL A 4 3.33 -18.47 -3.79
C VAL A 4 2.08 -18.22 -4.63
N PRO A 5 0.92 -18.79 -4.25
CA PRO A 5 -0.35 -18.51 -4.91
C PRO A 5 -0.63 -17.00 -4.93
N ARG A 6 -1.16 -16.51 -6.06
CA ARG A 6 -1.64 -15.14 -6.14
C ARG A 6 -2.84 -14.97 -5.22
N SER A 7 -2.80 -13.94 -4.38
CA SER A 7 -3.84 -13.62 -3.39
C SER A 7 -4.26 -12.17 -3.53
N ASN A 8 -5.48 -11.89 -3.09
CA ASN A 8 -5.99 -10.53 -2.92
C ASN A 8 -5.78 -10.14 -1.46
N VAL A 9 -4.93 -9.14 -1.23
CA VAL A 9 -4.57 -8.68 0.11
C VAL A 9 -5.17 -7.29 0.34
N VAL A 10 -5.89 -7.16 1.45
CA VAL A 10 -6.41 -5.88 1.92
C VAL A 10 -5.63 -5.45 3.15
N ILE A 11 -5.10 -4.23 3.12
CA ILE A 11 -4.45 -3.60 4.27
C ILE A 11 -5.34 -2.44 4.72
N ILE A 12 -5.59 -2.34 6.02
CA ILE A 12 -6.34 -1.24 6.61
C ILE A 12 -5.38 -0.47 7.51
N HIS A 13 -5.20 0.82 7.22
CA HIS A 13 -4.37 1.71 8.01
C HIS A 13 -5.04 3.07 8.13
N PRO A 14 -5.25 3.61 9.35
CA PRO A 14 -6.16 4.74 9.55
C PRO A 14 -5.69 6.05 8.90
N ASP A 15 -4.40 6.24 8.68
CA ASP A 15 -3.82 7.43 8.08
C ASP A 15 -2.68 7.04 7.12
N LEU A 16 -2.53 7.73 5.99
CA LEU A 16 -1.39 7.59 5.08
C LEU A 16 -0.66 8.91 4.90
N GLY A 17 -0.23 9.50 6.02
CA GLY A 17 0.66 10.66 6.08
C GLY A 17 2.13 10.30 5.91
N ILE A 18 3.01 11.05 6.60
CA ILE A 18 4.45 10.77 6.68
C ILE A 18 4.80 10.31 8.10
N GLY A 19 5.06 9.01 8.23
CA GLY A 19 5.48 8.41 9.48
C GLY A 19 6.04 7.01 9.27
N GLY A 20 6.52 6.41 10.36
CA GLY A 20 7.18 5.10 10.31
C GLY A 20 6.23 3.94 10.04
N ALA A 21 5.00 4.00 10.57
CA ALA A 21 4.00 2.95 10.36
C ALA A 21 3.46 2.99 8.94
N GLU A 22 3.24 4.18 8.42
CA GLU A 22 2.83 4.48 7.06
C GLU A 22 3.87 3.97 6.09
N ARG A 23 5.16 4.24 6.34
CA ARG A 23 6.25 3.70 5.51
C ARG A 23 6.26 2.17 5.51
N LEU A 24 6.08 1.54 6.68
CA LEU A 24 6.00 0.08 6.78
C LEU A 24 4.85 -0.48 5.94
N ILE A 25 3.66 0.13 6.00
CA ILE A 25 2.51 -0.30 5.22
C ILE A 25 2.78 -0.18 3.71
N ILE A 26 3.38 0.93 3.26
CA ILE A 26 3.77 1.13 1.85
C ILE A 26 4.77 0.06 1.40
N ASP A 27 5.82 -0.19 2.19
CA ASP A 27 6.85 -1.18 1.87
C ASP A 27 6.27 -2.60 1.76
N VAL A 28 5.38 -2.98 2.68
CA VAL A 28 4.69 -4.28 2.63
C VAL A 28 3.82 -4.39 1.39
N ALA A 29 3.06 -3.34 1.05
CA ALA A 29 2.19 -3.34 -0.12
C ALA A 29 2.99 -3.47 -1.43
N LEU A 30 4.09 -2.73 -1.56
CA LEU A 30 5.00 -2.83 -2.71
C LEU A 30 5.64 -4.21 -2.81
N ALA A 31 6.11 -4.78 -1.68
CA ALA A 31 6.73 -6.10 -1.67
C ALA A 31 5.74 -7.21 -2.10
N LEU A 32 4.48 -7.12 -1.67
CA LEU A 32 3.42 -8.05 -2.06
C LEU A 32 3.04 -7.87 -3.54
N GLN A 33 2.90 -6.63 -4.01
CA GLN A 33 2.65 -6.32 -5.43
C GLN A 33 3.77 -6.88 -6.32
N ASN A 34 5.03 -6.68 -5.94
CA ASN A 34 6.20 -7.20 -6.65
C ASN A 34 6.27 -8.74 -6.68
N ARG A 35 5.63 -9.40 -5.70
CA ARG A 35 5.47 -10.87 -5.68
C ARG A 35 4.27 -11.37 -6.49
N GLY A 36 3.51 -10.47 -7.13
CA GLY A 36 2.39 -10.78 -8.00
C GLY A 36 1.03 -10.80 -7.29
N HIS A 37 0.95 -10.42 -6.03
CA HIS A 37 -0.33 -10.30 -5.31
C HIS A 37 -1.08 -9.03 -5.73
N GLN A 38 -2.41 -9.07 -5.68
CA GLN A 38 -3.23 -7.86 -5.82
C GLN A 38 -3.38 -7.24 -4.43
N VAL A 39 -2.98 -5.98 -4.25
CA VAL A 39 -3.03 -5.30 -2.95
C VAL A 39 -3.94 -4.09 -3.04
N THR A 40 -4.76 -3.86 -2.02
CA THR A 40 -5.52 -2.63 -1.84
C THR A 40 -5.34 -2.13 -0.42
N ILE A 41 -5.04 -0.85 -0.27
CA ILE A 41 -4.96 -0.19 1.03
C ILE A 41 -6.22 0.64 1.21
N TYR A 42 -6.95 0.41 2.29
CA TYR A 42 -8.01 1.30 2.73
C TYR A 42 -7.50 2.20 3.84
N THR A 43 -7.78 3.48 3.71
CA THR A 43 -7.41 4.47 4.73
C THR A 43 -8.54 5.45 5.00
N SER A 44 -8.62 5.93 6.24
CA SER A 44 -9.59 6.97 6.61
C SER A 44 -9.10 8.37 6.28
N HIS A 45 -7.78 8.54 6.14
CA HIS A 45 -7.17 9.84 5.89
C HIS A 45 -5.95 9.72 4.98
N ARG A 46 -5.90 10.58 3.98
CA ARG A 46 -4.79 10.69 3.03
C ARG A 46 -4.76 12.09 2.43
N ASP A 47 -3.84 12.92 2.91
CA ASP A 47 -3.55 14.20 2.30
C ASP A 47 -2.56 14.00 1.15
N THR A 48 -3.01 14.23 -0.10
CA THR A 48 -2.14 14.11 -1.28
C THR A 48 -0.97 15.09 -1.31
N SER A 49 -0.99 16.15 -0.51
CA SER A 49 0.13 17.08 -0.33
C SER A 49 1.13 16.63 0.74
N HIS A 50 0.76 15.69 1.61
CA HIS A 50 1.54 15.24 2.75
C HIS A 50 1.48 13.71 2.91
N CYS A 51 1.91 12.97 1.88
CA CYS A 51 2.00 11.52 1.89
C CYS A 51 3.15 11.03 1.01
N PHE A 52 3.49 9.75 1.13
CA PHE A 52 4.45 9.11 0.23
C PHE A 52 3.92 9.08 -1.22
N GLU A 53 4.81 9.11 -2.19
CA GLU A 53 4.44 9.20 -3.61
C GLU A 53 3.60 8.00 -4.05
N GLU A 54 3.97 6.81 -3.58
CA GLU A 54 3.30 5.54 -3.91
C GLU A 54 1.83 5.51 -3.45
N ALA A 55 1.47 6.36 -2.48
CA ALA A 55 0.09 6.51 -1.99
C ALA A 55 -0.76 7.50 -2.82
N ARG A 56 -0.17 8.21 -3.80
CA ARG A 56 -0.87 9.24 -4.59
C ARG A 56 -0.65 9.20 -6.09
N ASP A 57 0.38 8.51 -6.58
CA ASP A 57 0.77 8.49 -7.99
C ASP A 57 0.13 7.35 -8.81
N GLY A 58 -0.61 6.45 -8.16
CA GLY A 58 -1.24 5.28 -8.77
C GLY A 58 -0.40 4.00 -8.70
N THR A 59 0.78 4.04 -8.09
CA THR A 59 1.64 2.86 -7.86
C THR A 59 0.95 1.81 -6.98
N LEU A 60 0.20 2.25 -5.96
CA LEU A 60 -0.60 1.40 -5.09
C LEU A 60 -2.10 1.72 -5.21
N GLY A 61 -2.93 0.68 -5.11
CA GLY A 61 -4.38 0.84 -5.03
C GLY A 61 -4.81 1.34 -3.65
N VAL A 62 -4.86 2.66 -3.48
CA VAL A 62 -5.33 3.30 -2.23
C VAL A 62 -6.78 3.76 -2.37
N ARG A 63 -7.62 3.43 -1.40
CA ARG A 63 -9.06 3.73 -1.36
C ARG A 63 -9.48 4.40 -0.06
#